data_AF-A0A9P6CE16-F1
#
_entry.id   AF-A0A9P6CE16-F1
#
_cell.length_a   1.000
_cell.length_b   1.000
_cell.length_c   1.000
_cell.angle_alpha   90.00
_cell.angle_beta   90.00
_cell.angle_gamma   90.00
#
_symmetry.space_group_name_H-M   'P 1'
#
loop_
_entity.id
_entity.type
_entity.pdbx_description
1 polymer ?
#
loop_
_entity_poly.entity_id
_entity_poly.type
_entity_poly.pdbx_seq_one_letter_code
_entity_poly.pdbx_strand_id
1 'polypeptide(L)'
;MHLLDTETKKLTKFESNTPPYAILSHIWERDEVTFQDIADLDKAEKLQGFAKIVGACNTAKRDGFKYIWIDTCCTNKESSAELSEAINSMYAWYRNARVCYAYLWDVPSDGDHENLGSPFAMIVFYGRDWVDIGNKITLQEVISAITGIDVKIVTRPFALDDVSVAVRMSWAADRKTTRVEDVAYSIMGIFGVSMPLLYG
;
A
#
# COMPACT_ATOMS: atom_id res chain seq x y z
N MET A 1 11.60 -9.65 4.23
CA MET A 1 10.85 -8.78 3.29
C MET A 1 11.66 -8.54 2.02
N HIS A 2 11.08 -8.67 0.83
CA HIS A 2 11.71 -8.22 -0.42
C HIS A 2 11.36 -6.76 -0.70
N LEU A 3 12.29 -5.99 -1.25
CA LEU A 3 12.06 -4.64 -1.74
C LEU A 3 12.51 -4.54 -3.20
N LEU A 4 11.78 -3.76 -3.98
CA LEU A 4 12.10 -3.46 -5.37
C LEU A 4 13.02 -2.25 -5.44
N ASP A 5 14.15 -2.38 -6.13
CA ASP A 5 15.04 -1.26 -6.43
C ASP A 5 14.39 -0.35 -7.48
N THR A 6 14.25 0.95 -7.17
CA THR A 6 13.47 1.90 -7.98
C THR A 6 14.13 2.22 -9.32
N GLU A 7 15.43 1.97 -9.47
CA GLU A 7 16.17 2.20 -10.70
C GLU A 7 16.21 0.95 -11.56
N THR A 8 16.64 -0.17 -10.99
CA THR A 8 16.91 -1.42 -11.71
C THR A 8 15.73 -2.39 -11.77
N LYS A 9 14.70 -2.18 -10.95
CA LYS A 9 13.51 -3.05 -10.82
C LYS A 9 13.88 -4.48 -10.39
N LYS A 10 15.04 -4.65 -9.75
CA LYS A 10 15.47 -5.91 -9.16
C LYS A 10 15.00 -6.03 -7.73
N LEU A 11 14.52 -7.21 -7.37
CA LEU A 11 14.16 -7.54 -5.99
C LEU A 11 15.40 -7.80 -5.15
N THR A 12 15.44 -7.22 -3.95
CA THR A 12 16.47 -7.49 -2.94
C THR A 12 15.79 -7.94 -1.65
N LYS A 13 16.23 -9.07 -1.09
CA LYS A 13 15.72 -9.58 0.19
C LYS A 13 16.45 -8.91 1.36
N PHE A 14 15.68 -8.42 2.32
CA PHE A 14 16.16 -7.90 3.59
C PHE A 14 15.56 -8.72 4.75
N GLU A 15 16.43 -9.32 5.55
CA GLU A 15 16.06 -10.10 6.75
C GLU A 15 16.19 -9.28 8.03
N SER A 16 17.15 -8.36 8.09
CA SER A 16 17.34 -7.38 9.15
C SER A 16 17.91 -6.08 8.57
N ASN A 17 17.87 -4.98 9.33
CA ASN A 17 18.37 -3.67 8.91
C ASN A 17 17.76 -3.17 7.58
N THR A 18 16.43 -3.26 7.47
CA THR A 18 15.70 -2.75 6.32
C THR A 18 16.01 -1.26 6.09
N PRO A 19 16.46 -0.85 4.89
CA PRO A 19 16.73 0.55 4.58
C PRO A 19 15.44 1.36 4.57
N PRO A 20 15.49 2.72 4.64
CA PRO A 20 14.32 3.54 4.37
C PRO A 20 13.71 3.22 3.00
N TYR A 21 12.39 3.03 2.96
CA TYR A 21 11.66 2.63 1.77
C TYR A 21 10.30 3.33 1.69
N ALA A 22 9.81 3.46 0.47
CA ALA A 22 8.43 3.80 0.17
C ALA A 22 7.57 2.52 0.10
N ILE A 23 6.25 2.65 0.27
CA ILE A 23 5.31 1.55 0.08
C ILE A 23 4.20 1.96 -0.89
N LEU A 24 3.80 1.04 -1.77
CA LEU A 24 2.64 1.24 -2.64
C LEU A 24 1.43 0.55 -2.03
N SER A 25 0.37 1.33 -1.78
CA SER A 25 -0.98 0.82 -1.64
C SER A 25 -1.70 1.06 -2.96
N HIS A 26 -2.34 0.03 -3.51
CA HIS A 26 -3.06 0.19 -4.77
C HIS A 26 -4.35 -0.62 -4.78
N ILE A 27 -5.17 -0.35 -5.77
CA ILE A 27 -6.23 -1.26 -6.18
C ILE A 27 -5.70 -2.25 -7.22
N TRP A 28 -6.29 -3.44 -7.24
CA TRP A 28 -5.98 -4.47 -8.23
C TRP A 28 -6.48 -4.04 -9.60
N GLU A 29 -5.60 -4.14 -10.59
CA GLU A 29 -5.89 -3.97 -12.01
C GLU A 29 -5.78 -5.31 -12.76
N ARG A 30 -6.02 -5.26 -14.07
CA ARG A 30 -5.76 -6.42 -14.94
C ARG A 30 -4.26 -6.58 -15.14
N ASP A 31 -3.82 -7.83 -15.19
CA ASP A 31 -2.44 -8.21 -15.51
C ASP A 31 -1.40 -7.54 -14.58
N GLU A 32 -1.62 -7.65 -13.27
CA GLU A 32 -0.64 -7.27 -12.25
C GLU A 32 0.68 -8.03 -12.43
N VAL A 33 1.79 -7.32 -12.25
CA VAL A 33 3.12 -7.92 -12.25
C VAL A 33 3.30 -8.70 -10.97
N THR A 34 3.51 -10.02 -11.07
CA THR A 34 3.76 -10.88 -9.91
C THR A 34 5.24 -10.91 -9.53
N PHE A 35 5.54 -11.56 -8.40
CA PHE A 35 6.92 -11.84 -7.98
C PHE A 35 7.72 -12.61 -9.04
N GLN A 36 7.09 -13.53 -9.77
CA GLN A 36 7.76 -14.29 -10.82
C GLN A 36 7.94 -13.49 -12.09
N ASP A 37 6.98 -12.62 -12.42
CA ASP A 37 7.07 -11.78 -13.61
C ASP A 37 8.19 -10.76 -13.48
N ILE A 38 8.33 -10.09 -12.32
CA ILE A 38 9.34 -9.05 -12.14
C ILE A 38 10.79 -9.58 -12.16
N ALA A 39 10.98 -10.90 -12.01
CA ALA A 39 12.28 -11.53 -12.18
C ALA A 39 12.77 -11.53 -13.64
N ASP A 40 11.84 -11.45 -14.60
CA ASP A 40 12.11 -11.34 -16.04
C ASP A 40 11.50 -10.03 -16.57
N LEU A 41 12.33 -8.98 -16.66
CA LEU A 41 11.88 -7.65 -17.08
C LEU A 41 11.30 -7.64 -18.51
N ASP A 42 11.83 -8.46 -19.42
CA ASP A 42 11.32 -8.55 -20.81
C ASP A 42 9.90 -9.11 -20.85
N LYS A 43 9.56 -9.96 -19.88
CA LYS A 43 8.20 -10.46 -19.68
C LYS A 43 7.33 -9.43 -18.96
N ALA A 44 7.85 -8.86 -17.87
CA ALA A 44 7.12 -7.91 -17.04
C ALA A 44 6.68 -6.67 -17.83
N GLU A 45 7.55 -6.13 -18.69
CA GLU A 45 7.26 -4.95 -19.53
C GLU A 45 6.06 -5.11 -20.46
N LYS A 46 5.64 -6.34 -20.75
CA LYS A 46 4.49 -6.64 -21.61
C LYS A 46 3.17 -6.66 -20.85
N LEU A 47 3.21 -6.67 -19.52
CA LEU A 47 2.02 -6.70 -18.67
C LEU A 47 1.51 -5.28 -18.44
N GLN A 48 0.18 -5.11 -18.47
CA GLN A 48 -0.45 -3.81 -18.26
C GLN A 48 -0.09 -3.21 -16.88
N GLY A 49 -0.03 -4.05 -15.84
CA GLY A 49 0.34 -3.62 -14.50
C GLY A 49 1.78 -3.07 -14.37
N PHE A 50 2.64 -3.26 -15.38
CA PHE A 50 4.02 -2.76 -15.33
C PHE A 50 4.10 -1.23 -15.34
N ALA A 51 3.18 -0.56 -16.03
CA ALA A 51 3.11 0.90 -16.01
C ALA A 51 2.93 1.46 -14.57
N LYS A 52 2.13 0.77 -13.75
CA LYS A 52 1.97 1.09 -12.33
C LYS A 52 3.26 0.89 -11.55
N ILE A 53 4.00 -0.20 -11.78
CA ILE A 53 5.31 -0.43 -11.15
C ILE A 53 6.30 0.68 -11.51
N VAL A 54 6.33 1.08 -12.78
CA VAL A 54 7.20 2.16 -13.26
C VAL A 54 6.84 3.49 -12.62
N GLY A 55 5.56 3.86 -12.59
CA GLY A 55 5.11 5.10 -11.95
C GLY A 55 5.42 5.14 -10.45
N ALA A 56 5.24 4.01 -9.75
CA ALA A 56 5.57 3.89 -8.34
C ALA A 56 7.06 4.05 -8.08
N CYS A 57 7.90 3.38 -8.89
CA CYS A 57 9.35 3.51 -8.83
C CYS A 57 9.83 4.93 -9.13
N ASN A 58 9.26 5.59 -10.14
CA ASN A 58 9.62 6.96 -10.51
C ASN A 58 9.26 7.95 -9.39
N THR A 59 8.08 7.79 -8.80
CA THR A 59 7.62 8.60 -7.66
C THR A 59 8.54 8.40 -6.45
N ALA A 60 8.81 7.15 -6.08
CA ALA A 60 9.74 6.81 -5.00
C ALA A 60 11.13 7.40 -5.24
N LYS A 61 11.67 7.28 -6.47
CA LYS A 61 12.97 7.81 -6.85
C LYS A 61 13.02 9.34 -6.73
N ARG A 62 11.99 10.04 -7.21
CA ARG A 62 11.87 11.50 -7.11
C ARG A 62 11.90 11.97 -5.66
N ASP A 63 11.25 11.23 -4.77
CA ASP A 63 11.18 11.54 -3.34
C ASP A 63 12.41 11.04 -2.56
N GLY A 64 13.42 10.49 -3.24
CA GLY A 64 14.72 10.10 -2.67
C GLY A 64 14.80 8.66 -2.16
N PHE A 65 13.82 7.81 -2.47
CA PHE A 65 13.80 6.40 -2.06
C PHE A 65 14.44 5.50 -3.13
N LYS A 66 15.47 4.76 -2.70
CA LYS A 66 16.09 3.70 -3.52
C LYS A 66 15.19 2.45 -3.60
N TYR A 67 14.38 2.21 -2.59
CA TYR A 67 13.59 0.99 -2.47
C TYR A 67 12.12 1.29 -2.26
N ILE A 68 11.27 0.48 -2.89
CA ILE A 68 9.83 0.49 -2.71
C ILE A 68 9.31 -0.94 -2.45
N TRP A 69 8.32 -1.07 -1.57
CA TRP A 69 7.57 -2.32 -1.41
C TRP A 69 6.23 -2.25 -2.16
N ILE A 70 5.91 -3.30 -2.90
CA ILE A 70 4.67 -3.46 -3.66
C ILE A 70 4.19 -4.91 -3.46
N ASP A 71 2.99 -5.14 -2.94
CA ASP A 71 2.56 -6.47 -2.50
C ASP A 71 2.54 -7.51 -3.64
N THR A 72 2.16 -7.09 -4.85
CA THR A 72 2.01 -7.97 -6.02
C THR A 72 3.35 -8.56 -6.48
N CYS A 73 4.42 -7.77 -6.48
CA CYS A 73 5.73 -8.19 -6.97
C CYS A 73 6.80 -8.38 -5.89
N CYS A 74 6.60 -7.90 -4.66
CA CYS A 74 7.56 -8.04 -3.55
C CYS A 74 7.21 -9.17 -2.56
N THR A 75 6.09 -9.87 -2.78
CA THR A 75 5.70 -11.03 -1.97
C THR A 75 5.60 -12.25 -2.86
N ASN A 76 6.36 -13.30 -2.57
CA ASN A 76 6.20 -14.56 -3.28
C ASN A 76 4.95 -15.30 -2.79
N LYS A 77 3.85 -15.14 -3.52
CA LYS A 77 2.54 -15.75 -3.20
C LYS A 77 2.50 -17.28 -3.46
N GLU A 78 3.50 -17.85 -4.14
CA GLU A 78 3.62 -19.31 -4.35
C GLU A 78 4.28 -20.02 -3.16
N SER A 79 5.00 -19.26 -2.32
CA SER A 79 5.58 -19.76 -1.07
C SER A 79 4.60 -19.53 0.08
N SER A 80 3.94 -20.59 0.55
CA SER A 80 2.99 -20.49 1.66
C SER A 80 3.62 -19.92 2.95
N ALA A 81 4.90 -20.23 3.19
CA ALA A 81 5.67 -19.68 4.31
C ALA A 81 5.88 -18.16 4.16
N GLU A 82 6.29 -17.69 2.98
CA GLU A 82 6.51 -16.26 2.73
C GLU A 82 5.20 -15.48 2.71
N LEU A 83 4.14 -16.06 2.12
CA LEU A 83 2.80 -15.47 2.14
C LEU A 83 2.27 -15.31 3.57
N SER A 84 2.48 -16.30 4.43
CA SER A 84 2.12 -16.24 5.85
C SER A 84 2.89 -15.17 6.61
N GLU A 85 4.21 -15.10 6.40
CA GLU A 85 5.06 -14.06 6.98
C GLU A 85 4.59 -12.66 6.51
N ALA A 86 4.29 -12.51 5.22
CA ALA A 86 3.84 -11.26 4.63
C ALA A 86 2.50 -10.81 5.21
N ILE A 87 1.50 -11.68 5.29
CA ILE A 87 0.19 -11.33 5.86
C ILE A 87 0.31 -10.86 7.31
N ASN A 88 1.12 -11.56 8.11
CA ASN A 88 1.31 -11.20 9.52
C ASN A 88 2.22 -9.97 9.73
N SER A 89 3.05 -9.62 8.74
CA SER A 89 3.99 -8.49 8.82
C SER A 89 3.53 -7.24 8.06
N MET A 90 2.51 -7.35 7.20
CA MET A 90 2.12 -6.29 6.27
C MET A 90 1.82 -4.96 6.96
N TYR A 91 1.08 -4.96 8.07
CA TYR A 91 0.80 -3.74 8.83
C TYR A 91 2.05 -3.11 9.41
N ALA A 92 3.00 -3.92 9.88
CA ALA A 92 4.28 -3.43 10.37
C ALA A 92 5.09 -2.82 9.21
N TRP A 93 5.01 -3.38 8.00
CA TRP A 93 5.65 -2.82 6.82
C TRP A 93 5.03 -1.47 6.42
N TYR A 94 3.70 -1.37 6.36
CA TYR A 94 3.02 -0.08 6.16
C TYR A 94 3.39 0.96 7.21
N ARG A 95 3.47 0.56 8.49
CA ARG A 95 3.82 1.46 9.60
C ARG A 95 5.27 1.93 9.54
N ASN A 96 6.19 1.09 9.08
CA ASN A 96 7.62 1.37 9.07
C ASN A 96 8.11 2.03 7.77
N ALA A 97 7.31 1.99 6.70
CA ALA A 97 7.56 2.75 5.48
C ALA A 97 7.61 4.26 5.78
N ARG A 98 8.42 5.00 5.03
CA ARG A 98 8.55 6.46 5.21
C ARG A 98 7.41 7.23 4.56
N VAL A 99 6.87 6.68 3.47
CA VAL A 99 5.76 7.23 2.70
C VAL A 99 4.97 6.07 2.12
N CYS A 100 3.64 6.22 2.09
CA CYS A 100 2.71 5.34 1.41
C CYS A 100 2.12 6.09 0.22
N TYR A 101 2.35 5.58 -0.99
CA TYR A 101 1.67 6.05 -2.18
C TYR A 101 0.39 5.25 -2.35
N ALA A 102 -0.77 5.90 -2.24
CA ALA A 102 -2.07 5.30 -2.47
C ALA A 102 -2.49 5.57 -3.92
N TYR A 103 -2.30 4.58 -4.78
CA TYR A 103 -2.60 4.68 -6.21
C TYR A 103 -4.03 4.23 -6.51
N LEU A 104 -4.83 5.15 -7.06
CA LEU A 104 -6.25 4.99 -7.36
C LEU A 104 -6.47 5.06 -8.88
N TRP A 105 -6.36 3.91 -9.55
CA TRP A 105 -6.50 3.81 -11.01
C TRP A 105 -7.89 4.22 -11.54
N ASP A 106 -8.93 4.08 -10.72
CA ASP A 106 -10.31 4.43 -11.03
C ASP A 106 -10.63 5.92 -10.84
N VAL A 107 -9.73 6.69 -10.21
CA VAL A 107 -9.88 8.13 -10.03
C VAL A 107 -9.21 8.88 -11.19
N PRO A 108 -9.99 9.62 -12.01
CA PRO A 108 -9.43 10.44 -13.09
C PRO A 108 -8.63 11.60 -12.51
N SER A 109 -7.66 12.08 -13.29
CA SER A 109 -6.76 13.16 -12.92
C SER A 109 -7.41 14.53 -13.10
N ASP A 110 -8.42 14.84 -12.29
CA ASP A 110 -9.05 16.17 -12.27
C ASP A 110 -8.59 16.94 -11.03
N GLY A 111 -7.61 17.83 -11.19
CA GLY A 111 -7.24 18.84 -10.19
C GLY A 111 -5.74 18.98 -9.93
N ASP A 112 -5.24 20.21 -10.01
CA ASP A 112 -3.96 20.58 -9.41
C ASP A 112 -4.17 20.79 -7.90
N HIS A 113 -3.73 19.84 -7.08
CA HIS A 113 -3.68 20.02 -5.63
C HIS A 113 -2.25 20.39 -5.21
N GLU A 114 -2.09 21.62 -4.70
CA GLU A 114 -0.80 22.07 -4.18
C GLU A 114 -0.35 21.17 -3.02
N ASN A 115 0.85 20.63 -3.19
CA ASN A 115 1.44 19.69 -2.24
C ASN A 115 1.99 20.47 -1.04
N LEU A 116 1.14 20.70 -0.02
CA LEU A 116 1.62 21.11 1.29
C LEU A 116 2.28 19.90 1.97
N GLY A 117 3.59 19.80 1.81
CA GLY A 117 4.41 18.77 2.45
C GLY A 117 4.12 18.66 3.95
N SER A 118 3.88 17.44 4.42
CA SER A 118 3.67 17.13 5.83
C SER A 118 4.86 16.32 6.39
N PRO A 119 5.38 16.63 7.59
CA PRO A 119 6.52 15.93 8.18
C PRO A 119 6.17 14.58 8.82
N PHE A 120 4.92 14.12 8.77
CA PHE A 120 4.48 12.85 9.37
C PHE A 120 4.22 11.76 8.33
N ALA A 121 4.38 10.48 8.72
CA ALA A 121 4.21 9.29 7.88
C ALA A 121 3.11 9.49 6.83
N MET A 122 3.55 9.71 5.60
CA MET A 122 2.78 10.47 4.61
C MET A 122 2.03 9.48 3.72
N ILE A 123 0.70 9.51 3.77
CA ILE A 123 -0.10 8.89 2.70
C ILE A 123 -0.34 9.98 1.67
N VAL A 124 0.16 9.75 0.45
CA VAL A 124 -0.07 10.61 -0.72
C VAL A 124 -0.91 9.84 -1.72
N PHE A 125 -1.98 10.47 -2.19
CA PHE A 125 -2.93 9.87 -3.13
C PHE A 125 -2.55 10.26 -4.55
N TYR A 126 -2.50 9.27 -5.43
CA TYR A 126 -2.22 9.46 -6.84
C TYR A 126 -3.36 8.90 -7.68
N GLY A 127 -3.78 9.65 -8.69
CA GLY A 127 -4.77 9.18 -9.67
C GLY A 127 -4.15 8.30 -10.75
N ARG A 128 -4.95 7.91 -11.74
CA ARG A 128 -4.55 7.04 -12.86
C ARG A 128 -3.21 7.41 -13.50
N ASP A 129 -2.99 8.68 -13.79
CA ASP A 129 -1.81 9.13 -14.51
C ASP A 129 -0.64 9.53 -13.59
N TRP A 130 -0.64 9.04 -12.33
CA TRP A 130 0.31 9.45 -11.29
C TRP A 130 0.29 10.95 -11.00
N VAL A 131 -0.85 11.59 -11.24
CA VAL A 131 -1.14 12.96 -10.83
C VAL A 131 -1.48 12.97 -9.35
N ASP A 132 -0.86 13.90 -8.62
CA ASP A 132 -1.04 14.09 -7.18
C ASP A 132 -2.46 14.62 -6.88
N ILE A 133 -3.22 13.86 -6.10
CA ILE A 133 -4.57 14.24 -5.65
C ILE A 133 -4.50 14.98 -4.30
N GLY A 134 -3.39 14.83 -3.58
CA GLY A 134 -3.19 15.37 -2.24
C GLY A 134 -2.82 14.29 -1.24
N ASN A 135 -2.83 14.65 0.04
CA ASN A 135 -2.41 13.77 1.12
C ASN A 135 -3.52 13.58 2.16
N LYS A 136 -3.27 12.68 3.11
CA LYS A 136 -4.22 12.35 4.19
C LYS A 136 -4.79 13.58 4.93
N ILE A 137 -4.02 14.67 5.04
CA ILE A 137 -4.43 15.90 5.71
C ILE A 137 -5.29 16.76 4.78
N THR A 138 -4.82 17.01 3.55
CA THR A 138 -5.58 17.85 2.59
C THR A 138 -6.91 17.22 2.20
N LEU A 139 -6.98 15.88 2.19
CA LEU A 139 -8.18 15.11 1.85
C LEU A 139 -8.96 14.60 3.08
N GLN A 140 -8.65 15.08 4.29
CA GLN A 140 -9.23 14.53 5.53
C GLN A 140 -10.77 14.47 5.54
N GLU A 141 -11.43 15.52 5.02
CA GLU A 141 -12.90 15.63 4.98
C GLU A 141 -13.48 14.62 3.98
N VAL A 142 -12.85 14.51 2.81
CA VAL A 142 -13.25 13.57 1.75
C VAL A 142 -13.07 12.12 2.22
N ILE A 143 -11.92 11.82 2.83
CA ILE A 143 -11.64 10.51 3.42
C ILE A 143 -12.68 10.19 4.49
N SER A 144 -12.99 11.14 5.37
CA SER A 144 -13.98 10.92 6.43
C SER A 144 -15.38 10.66 5.88
N ALA A 145 -15.81 11.43 4.88
CA ALA A 145 -17.09 11.26 4.22
C ALA A 145 -17.25 9.90 3.52
N ILE A 146 -16.19 9.40 2.88
CA ILE A 146 -16.21 8.13 2.14
C ILE A 146 -16.09 6.92 3.08
N THR A 147 -15.19 7.00 4.07
CA THR A 147 -14.83 5.84 4.91
C THR A 147 -15.61 5.76 6.21
N GLY A 148 -16.28 6.84 6.61
CA GLY A 148 -16.90 6.97 7.94
C GLY A 148 -15.90 7.08 9.10
N ILE A 149 -14.59 7.20 8.81
CA ILE A 149 -13.56 7.40 9.83
C ILE A 149 -13.52 8.88 10.19
N ASP A 150 -13.72 9.23 11.47
CA ASP A 150 -13.72 10.62 11.94
C ASP A 150 -12.41 11.35 11.56
N VAL A 151 -12.53 12.61 11.12
CA VAL A 151 -11.41 13.47 10.70
C VAL A 151 -10.28 13.51 11.76
N LYS A 152 -10.61 13.46 13.05
CA LYS A 152 -9.62 13.43 14.14
C LYS A 152 -8.79 12.16 14.10
N ILE A 153 -9.41 11.02 13.77
CA ILE A 153 -8.72 9.72 13.64
C ILE A 153 -7.90 9.68 12.35
N VAL A 154 -8.39 10.30 11.28
CA VAL A 154 -7.64 10.43 10.02
C VAL A 154 -6.37 11.28 10.23
N THR A 155 -6.46 12.40 10.95
CA THR A 155 -5.37 13.39 11.02
C THR A 155 -4.36 13.15 12.14
N ARG A 156 -4.75 12.49 13.22
CA ARG A 156 -3.86 12.29 14.38
C ARG A 156 -3.39 10.85 14.50
N PRO A 157 -2.17 10.63 14.99
CA PRO A 157 -1.75 9.31 15.44
C PRO A 157 -2.53 8.96 16.72
N PHE A 158 -3.70 8.34 16.56
CA PHE A 158 -4.40 7.67 17.66
C PHE A 158 -3.92 6.22 17.76
N ALA A 159 -3.78 5.70 18.98
CA ALA A 159 -3.70 4.27 19.16
C ALA A 159 -5.07 3.69 18.80
N LEU A 160 -5.10 2.66 17.94
CA LEU A 160 -6.36 1.99 17.58
C LEU A 160 -7.07 1.36 18.80
N ASP A 161 -6.35 1.19 19.91
CA ASP A 161 -6.87 0.69 21.18
C ASP A 161 -7.73 1.71 21.93
N ASP A 162 -7.59 3.01 21.62
CA ASP A 162 -8.43 4.07 22.17
C ASP A 162 -9.80 4.15 21.48
N VAL A 163 -9.99 3.40 20.40
CA VAL A 163 -11.23 3.38 19.62
C VAL A 163 -11.99 2.08 19.90
N SER A 164 -13.27 2.21 20.25
CA SER A 164 -14.11 1.05 20.54
C SER A 164 -14.16 0.07 19.35
N VAL A 165 -14.19 -1.24 19.67
CA VAL A 165 -14.32 -2.32 18.68
C VAL A 165 -15.48 -2.07 17.71
N ALA A 166 -16.63 -1.61 18.22
CA ALA A 166 -17.81 -1.33 17.39
C ALA A 166 -17.55 -0.25 16.32
N VAL A 167 -16.86 0.84 16.69
CA VAL A 167 -16.48 1.90 15.75
C VAL A 167 -15.44 1.38 14.74
N ARG A 168 -14.48 0.57 15.18
CA ARG A 168 -13.52 -0.04 14.25
C ARG A 168 -14.21 -1.01 13.27
N MET A 169 -15.24 -1.73 13.72
CA MET A 169 -16.04 -2.61 12.85
C MET A 169 -16.83 -1.80 11.82
N SER A 170 -17.35 -0.63 12.19
CA SER A 170 -18.11 0.20 11.24
C SER A 170 -17.24 0.67 10.06
N TRP A 171 -15.93 0.86 10.25
CA TRP A 171 -15.01 1.22 9.15
C TRP A 171 -14.80 0.11 8.12
N ALA A 172 -15.08 -1.14 8.50
CA ALA A 172 -14.98 -2.30 7.61
C ALA A 172 -16.35 -2.74 7.05
N ALA A 173 -17.46 -2.24 7.61
CA ALA A 173 -18.81 -2.74 7.33
C ALA A 173 -19.21 -2.63 5.85
N ASP A 174 -18.90 -1.49 5.22
CA ASP A 174 -19.26 -1.22 3.82
C ASP A 174 -18.09 -1.44 2.84
N ARG A 175 -16.95 -1.94 3.33
CA ARG A 175 -15.74 -2.12 2.53
C ARG A 175 -15.96 -3.21 1.47
N LYS A 176 -15.67 -2.87 0.22
CA LYS A 176 -15.64 -3.83 -0.91
C LYS A 176 -14.21 -4.00 -1.36
N THR A 177 -13.79 -5.25 -1.53
CA THR A 177 -12.47 -5.60 -2.08
C THR A 177 -12.65 -6.47 -3.32
N THR A 178 -11.67 -6.44 -4.21
CA THR A 178 -11.66 -7.28 -5.41
C THR A 178 -11.55 -8.77 -5.04
N ARG A 179 -10.75 -9.08 -4.01
CA ARG A 179 -10.56 -10.43 -3.49
C ARG A 179 -11.17 -10.56 -2.10
N VAL A 180 -11.80 -11.69 -1.81
CA VAL A 180 -12.53 -11.90 -0.55
C VAL A 180 -11.60 -11.93 0.66
N GLU A 181 -10.38 -12.44 0.48
CA GLU A 181 -9.35 -12.51 1.52
C GLU A 181 -8.84 -11.13 1.96
N ASP A 182 -8.87 -10.13 1.06
CA ASP A 182 -8.42 -8.77 1.37
C ASP A 182 -9.34 -8.08 2.41
N VAL A 183 -10.62 -8.48 2.50
CA VAL A 183 -11.50 -8.05 3.60
C VAL A 183 -10.93 -8.54 4.92
N ALA A 184 -10.59 -9.83 5.02
CA ALA A 184 -10.03 -10.41 6.24
C ALA A 184 -8.70 -9.77 6.62
N TYR A 185 -7.80 -9.55 5.65
CA TYR A 185 -6.51 -8.88 5.90
C TYR A 185 -6.70 -7.42 6.35
N SER A 186 -7.68 -6.70 5.81
CA SER A 186 -7.98 -5.34 6.25
C SER A 186 -8.53 -5.29 7.68
N ILE A 187 -9.32 -6.29 8.09
CA ILE A 187 -9.82 -6.40 9.46
C ILE A 187 -8.67 -6.75 10.41
N MET A 188 -7.77 -7.66 10.03
CA MET A 188 -6.69 -8.11 10.89
C MET A 188 -5.91 -6.97 11.56
N GLY A 189 -5.42 -6.00 10.81
CA GLY A 189 -4.68 -4.90 11.42
C GLY A 189 -5.52 -3.74 11.94
N ILE A 190 -6.80 -3.61 11.55
CA ILE A 190 -7.74 -2.74 12.28
C ILE A 190 -7.94 -3.23 13.72
N PHE A 191 -7.96 -4.55 13.93
CA PHE A 191 -8.14 -5.16 15.25
C PHE A 191 -6.85 -5.60 15.93
N GLY A 192 -5.69 -5.50 15.26
CA GLY A 192 -4.40 -5.94 15.79
C GLY A 192 -4.31 -7.45 16.00
N VAL A 193 -5.03 -8.25 15.19
CA VAL A 193 -5.09 -9.71 15.31
C VAL A 193 -4.21 -10.40 14.25
N SER A 194 -3.52 -11.46 14.65
CA SER A 194 -2.79 -12.38 13.77
C SER A 194 -3.63 -13.63 13.47
N MET A 195 -3.56 -14.15 12.25
CA MET A 195 -4.22 -15.42 11.90
C MET A 195 -3.17 -16.48 11.56
N PRO A 196 -3.21 -17.67 12.20
CA PRO A 196 -2.47 -18.82 11.70
C PRO A 196 -3.12 -19.27 10.39
N LEU A 197 -2.38 -19.18 9.27
CA LEU A 197 -2.84 -19.71 7.99
C LEU A 197 -2.82 -21.24 8.05
N LEU A 198 -3.99 -21.85 8.18
CA LEU A 198 -4.17 -23.28 8.05
C LEU A 198 -4.29 -23.61 6.56
N TYR A 199 -3.17 -23.82 5.88
CA TYR A 199 -3.17 -24.59 4.63
C TYR A 199 -3.17 -26.07 5.00
N GLY A 200 -4.27 -26.76 4.69
CA GLY A 200 -4.34 -28.21 4.61
C GLY A 200 -3.87 -28.71 3.26
#